data_AF-A0A812RJG2-F1
#
_entry.id   AF-A0A812RJG2-F1
#
_cell.length_a   1.000
_cell.length_b   1.000
_cell.length_c   1.000
_cell.angle_alpha   90.00
_cell.angle_beta   90.00
_cell.angle_gamma   90.00
#
_symmetry.space_group_name_H-M   'P 1'
#
loop_
_entity.id
_entity.type
_entity.pdbx_description
1 polymer ?
#
loop_
_entity_poly.entity_id
_entity_poly.type
_entity_poly.pdbx_seq_one_letter_code
_entity_poly.pdbx_strand_id
1 'polypeptide(L)'
;MNMLSPDERTHLGADGYIHLARRLKNAEEIQRWTQALREWQPPSKLLRVHLEHNDLTAEHAAQILNAINGPVQAVYLHHNQLRSLQTLDSFLERHSRTLLELHLSHNNLCTLEAEALLLHIGQLPLDSTDSTPSNTCSWIRLEFNCIDVQKLTDRLPRSINRRIQLEDNGCTPTRCRCLNRQHNHRLHSKFLLMQHNAMPNAEDRHGR
;
A
#
# COMPACT_ATOMS: atom_id res chain seq x y z
N MET A 1 1.59 28.92 -11.64
CA MET A 1 1.57 27.44 -11.57
C MET A 1 0.31 27.00 -12.31
N ASN A 2 0.44 26.43 -13.50
CA ASN A 2 -0.71 26.00 -14.28
C ASN A 2 -1.30 24.75 -13.62
N MET A 3 -2.46 24.92 -12.96
CA MET A 3 -3.29 23.80 -12.55
C MET A 3 -3.68 23.04 -13.81
N LEU A 4 -3.29 21.77 -13.89
CA LEU A 4 -3.66 20.90 -15.00
C LEU A 4 -5.20 20.81 -15.07
N SER A 5 -5.69 20.86 -16.31
CA SER A 5 -7.08 21.05 -16.77
C SER A 5 -8.22 20.51 -15.88
N PRO A 6 -9.37 21.22 -15.80
CA PRO A 6 -10.58 20.79 -15.09
C PRO A 6 -11.35 19.63 -15.73
N ASP A 7 -10.87 19.04 -16.83
CA ASP A 7 -11.43 17.81 -17.39
C ASP A 7 -11.00 16.59 -16.55
N GLU A 8 -11.70 16.47 -15.42
CA GLU A 8 -12.00 15.31 -14.59
C GLU A 8 -10.93 14.21 -14.48
N ARG A 9 -10.41 14.10 -13.24
CA ARG A 9 -9.83 12.93 -12.55
C ARG A 9 -8.32 12.91 -12.31
N THR A 10 -7.58 13.97 -12.63
CA THR A 10 -6.20 14.10 -12.19
C THR A 10 -5.94 15.42 -11.46
N HIS A 11 -5.66 15.38 -10.16
CA HIS A 11 -5.60 16.56 -9.29
C HIS A 11 -4.53 16.40 -8.19
N LEU A 12 -3.73 17.46 -8.00
CA LEU A 12 -2.87 17.66 -6.84
C LEU A 12 -3.56 18.66 -5.91
N GLY A 13 -4.22 18.15 -4.89
CA GLY A 13 -5.12 18.94 -4.08
C GLY A 13 -4.49 19.60 -2.87
N ALA A 14 -4.86 20.87 -2.66
CA ALA A 14 -4.59 21.59 -1.41
C ALA A 14 -5.30 20.96 -0.20
N ASP A 15 -6.29 20.09 -0.45
CA ASP A 15 -7.03 19.32 0.54
C ASP A 15 -6.31 18.03 1.00
N GLY A 16 -5.15 17.70 0.41
CA GLY A 16 -4.33 16.55 0.80
C GLY A 16 -4.59 15.30 -0.04
N TYR A 17 -5.19 15.42 -1.21
CA TYR A 17 -5.41 14.30 -2.13
C TYR A 17 -4.51 14.41 -3.36
N ILE A 18 -3.78 13.33 -3.67
CA ILE A 18 -3.17 13.10 -4.97
C ILE A 18 -4.05 12.07 -5.66
N HIS A 19 -4.71 12.46 -6.74
CA HIS A 19 -5.51 11.53 -7.53
C HIS A 19 -4.98 11.49 -8.95
N LEU A 20 -4.47 10.33 -9.37
CA LEU A 20 -4.02 10.06 -10.73
C LEU A 20 -4.91 8.95 -11.32
N ALA A 21 -6.15 9.27 -11.69
CA ALA A 21 -7.08 8.26 -12.24
C ALA A 21 -7.19 8.26 -13.77
N ARG A 22 -6.34 9.05 -14.45
CA ARG A 22 -6.13 8.87 -15.87
C ARG A 22 -5.08 7.79 -16.05
N ARG A 23 -5.47 6.64 -16.64
CA ARG A 23 -4.56 5.56 -17.08
C ARG A 23 -3.25 6.18 -17.54
N LEU A 24 -2.21 6.07 -16.72
CA LEU A 24 -0.86 6.50 -17.08
C LEU A 24 -0.40 5.55 -18.19
N LYS A 25 -0.61 5.95 -19.44
CA LYS A 25 -0.59 5.02 -20.59
C LYS A 25 0.82 4.63 -20.98
N ASN A 26 1.81 5.45 -20.62
CA ASN A 26 3.19 5.27 -21.03
C ASN A 26 4.18 5.91 -20.05
N ALA A 27 5.46 5.61 -20.25
CA ALA A 27 6.56 6.10 -19.42
C ALA A 27 6.70 7.64 -19.43
N GLU A 28 6.34 8.31 -20.53
CA GLU A 28 6.43 9.77 -20.62
C GLU A 28 5.41 10.46 -19.69
N GLU A 29 4.17 9.96 -19.65
CA GLU A 29 3.16 10.45 -18.72
C GLU A 29 3.58 10.22 -17.27
N ILE A 30 4.15 9.05 -16.96
CA ILE A 30 4.69 8.74 -15.63
C ILE A 30 5.80 9.72 -15.25
N GLN A 31 6.78 9.93 -16.14
CA GLN A 31 7.90 10.85 -15.91
C GLN A 31 7.40 12.28 -15.68
N ARG A 32 6.42 12.74 -16.46
CA ARG A 32 5.83 14.07 -16.30
C ARG A 32 5.18 14.24 -14.93
N TRP A 33 4.45 13.23 -14.46
CA TRP A 33 3.83 13.25 -13.12
C TRP A 33 4.85 13.16 -12.01
N THR A 34 5.84 12.28 -12.13
CA THR A 34 6.97 12.18 -11.20
C THR A 34 7.68 13.53 -11.06
N GLN A 35 7.92 14.24 -12.17
CA GLN A 35 8.54 15.57 -12.12
C GLN A 35 7.62 16.60 -11.45
N ALA A 36 6.33 16.62 -11.80
CA ALA A 36 5.37 17.53 -11.19
C ALA A 36 5.25 17.31 -9.66
N LEU A 37 5.27 16.06 -9.20
CA LEU A 37 5.23 15.72 -7.77
C LEU A 37 6.49 16.18 -7.01
N ARG A 38 7.66 16.11 -7.64
CA ARG A 38 8.92 16.59 -7.02
C ARG A 38 8.91 18.10 -6.79
N GLU A 39 8.31 18.83 -7.72
CA GLU A 39 8.21 20.30 -7.66
C GLU A 39 7.01 20.76 -6.83
N TRP A 40 6.05 19.86 -6.59
CA TRP A 40 4.86 20.16 -5.81
C TRP A 40 5.20 20.28 -4.33
N GLN A 41 4.77 21.40 -3.73
CA GLN A 41 4.82 21.59 -2.29
C GLN A 41 3.53 21.03 -1.69
N PRO A 42 3.59 19.89 -1.00
CA PRO A 42 2.40 19.29 -0.41
C PRO A 42 1.82 20.21 0.68
N PRO A 43 0.51 20.19 0.93
CA PRO A 43 -0.04 20.78 2.14
C PRO A 43 0.57 20.10 3.38
N SER A 44 0.56 20.78 4.53
CA SER A 44 1.03 20.21 5.80
C SER A 44 0.18 19.04 6.34
N LYS A 45 -0.86 18.63 5.60
CA LYS A 45 -1.78 17.56 5.95
C LYS A 45 -1.27 16.21 5.44
N LEU A 46 -1.76 15.14 6.06
CA LEU A 46 -1.51 13.78 5.59
C LEU A 46 -2.12 13.56 4.20
N LEU A 47 -1.33 12.97 3.31
CA LEU A 47 -1.71 12.74 1.92
C LEU A 47 -2.44 11.41 1.72
N ARG A 48 -3.43 11.43 0.84
CA ARG A 48 -4.05 10.22 0.26
C ARG A 48 -3.72 10.13 -1.21
N VAL A 49 -3.10 9.03 -1.62
CA VAL A 49 -2.56 8.84 -2.96
C VAL A 49 -3.36 7.78 -3.70
N HIS A 50 -4.03 8.17 -4.76
CA HIS A 50 -4.87 7.32 -5.60
C HIS A 50 -4.18 7.06 -6.94
N LEU A 51 -3.72 5.83 -7.12
CA LEU A 51 -3.04 5.31 -8.31
C LEU A 51 -3.76 4.09 -8.90
N GLU A 52 -5.00 3.85 -8.52
CA GLU A 52 -5.83 2.75 -9.00
C GLU A 52 -6.17 2.84 -10.49
N HIS A 53 -6.39 1.69 -11.14
CA HIS A 53 -6.81 1.57 -12.54
C HIS A 53 -5.84 2.17 -13.57
N ASN A 54 -4.53 2.09 -13.32
CA ASN A 54 -3.51 2.68 -14.18
C ASN A 54 -2.63 1.67 -14.93
N ASP A 55 -2.89 0.36 -14.78
CA ASP A 55 -2.05 -0.71 -15.34
C ASP A 55 -0.56 -0.59 -14.94
N LEU A 56 -0.28 -0.02 -13.77
CA LEU A 56 1.10 0.24 -13.32
C LEU A 56 1.84 -1.05 -13.00
N THR A 57 3.12 -1.09 -13.40
CA THR A 57 4.09 -2.02 -12.82
C THR A 57 4.56 -1.48 -11.46
N ALA A 58 5.26 -2.32 -10.70
CA ALA A 58 5.83 -1.92 -9.41
C ALA A 58 6.83 -0.77 -9.55
N GLU A 59 7.65 -0.80 -10.60
CA GLU A 59 8.62 0.25 -10.92
C GLU A 59 7.94 1.58 -11.21
N HIS A 60 6.85 1.57 -12.00
CA HIS A 60 6.09 2.79 -12.27
C HIS A 60 5.45 3.36 -11.01
N ALA A 61 4.82 2.51 -10.19
CA ALA A 61 4.27 2.93 -8.90
C ALA A 61 5.36 3.50 -7.98
N ALA A 62 6.52 2.86 -7.91
CA ALA A 62 7.67 3.30 -7.12
C ALA A 62 8.19 4.67 -7.57
N GLN A 63 8.31 4.90 -8.88
CA GLN A 63 8.75 6.18 -9.42
C GLN A 63 7.83 7.33 -9.01
N ILE A 64 6.51 7.10 -9.02
CA ILE A 64 5.52 8.11 -8.62
C ILE A 64 5.56 8.31 -7.11
N LEU A 65 5.47 7.24 -6.34
CA LEU A 65 5.39 7.28 -4.88
C LEU A 65 6.65 7.89 -4.25
N ASN A 66 7.85 7.55 -4.76
CA ASN A 66 9.11 8.10 -4.26
C ASN A 66 9.29 9.59 -4.56
N ALA A 67 8.56 10.13 -5.54
CA ALA A 67 8.55 11.55 -5.88
C ALA A 67 7.63 12.39 -5.00
N ILE A 68 6.79 11.75 -4.17
CA ILE A 68 5.91 12.46 -3.24
C ILE A 68 6.75 12.96 -2.07
N ASN A 69 6.78 14.28 -1.94
CA ASN A 69 7.25 14.94 -0.73
C ASN A 69 6.06 15.07 0.24
N GLY A 70 6.28 14.86 1.54
CA GLY A 70 5.25 15.02 2.58
C GLY A 70 4.75 13.70 3.18
N PRO A 71 4.02 13.76 4.31
CA PRO A 71 3.59 12.56 5.02
C PRO A 71 2.39 11.91 4.32
N VAL A 72 2.49 10.61 4.01
CA VAL A 72 1.43 9.85 3.34
C VAL A 72 0.68 9.00 4.36
N GLN A 73 -0.65 9.09 4.35
CA GLN A 73 -1.56 8.30 5.19
C GLN A 73 -2.14 7.09 4.48
N ALA A 74 -2.49 7.21 3.20
CA ALA A 74 -3.13 6.13 2.45
C ALA A 74 -2.61 6.07 1.02
N VAL A 75 -2.41 4.85 0.52
CA VAL A 75 -2.06 4.57 -0.87
C VAL A 75 -3.05 3.55 -1.44
N TYR A 76 -3.66 3.92 -2.56
CA TYR A 76 -4.57 3.07 -3.32
C TYR A 76 -3.90 2.67 -4.63
N LEU A 77 -3.59 1.38 -4.76
CA LEU A 77 -2.90 0.77 -5.90
C LEU A 77 -3.71 -0.38 -6.50
N HIS A 78 -5.01 -0.42 -6.26
CA HIS A 78 -5.86 -1.48 -6.74
C HIS A 78 -6.07 -1.42 -8.26
N HIS A 79 -6.29 -2.57 -8.92
CA HIS A 79 -6.40 -2.68 -10.38
C HIS A 79 -5.16 -2.15 -11.13
N ASN A 80 -3.98 -2.67 -10.76
CA ASN A 80 -2.72 -2.45 -11.47
C ASN A 80 -2.10 -3.80 -11.85
N GLN A 81 -0.86 -3.79 -12.34
CA GLN A 81 -0.12 -4.98 -12.75
C GLN A 81 1.05 -5.28 -11.80
N LEU A 82 0.91 -4.95 -10.51
CA LEU A 82 1.95 -5.17 -9.52
C LEU A 82 2.22 -6.67 -9.35
N ARG A 83 3.46 -7.09 -9.60
CA ARG A 83 3.92 -8.47 -9.41
C ARG A 83 4.90 -8.62 -8.26
N SER A 84 5.51 -7.53 -7.83
CA SER A 84 6.43 -7.45 -6.69
C SER A 84 6.26 -6.10 -6.01
N LEU A 85 6.67 -6.00 -4.75
CA LEU A 85 6.66 -4.74 -3.99
C LEU A 85 8.04 -4.28 -3.54
N GLN A 86 9.12 -5.01 -3.86
CA GLN A 86 10.49 -4.67 -3.44
C GLN A 86 10.90 -3.24 -3.84
N THR A 87 10.44 -2.78 -5.02
CA THR A 87 10.72 -1.41 -5.49
C THR A 87 10.03 -0.32 -4.67
N LEU A 88 9.07 -0.69 -3.83
CA LEU A 88 8.36 0.21 -2.92
C LEU A 88 8.99 0.26 -1.51
N ASP A 89 10.00 -0.57 -1.20
CA ASP A 89 10.55 -0.69 0.16
C ASP A 89 11.02 0.66 0.72
N SER A 90 11.75 1.45 -0.06
CA SER A 90 12.21 2.78 0.37
C SER A 90 11.06 3.75 0.66
N PHE A 91 9.93 3.61 -0.05
CA PHE A 91 8.73 4.41 0.20
C PHE A 91 8.05 3.93 1.49
N LEU A 92 7.88 2.62 1.67
CA LEU A 92 7.25 2.03 2.85
C LEU A 92 8.04 2.34 4.13
N GLU A 93 9.37 2.27 4.07
CA GLU A 93 10.25 2.61 5.19
C GLU A 93 10.12 4.09 5.56
N ARG A 94 10.21 4.98 4.56
CA ARG A 94 10.10 6.45 4.75
C ARG A 94 8.76 6.86 5.37
N HIS A 95 7.68 6.19 5.00
CA HIS A 95 6.32 6.51 5.45
C HIS A 95 5.78 5.56 6.51
N SER A 96 6.61 4.69 7.08
CA SER A 96 6.21 3.67 8.07
C SER A 96 5.41 4.22 9.26
N ARG A 97 5.71 5.46 9.69
CA ARG A 97 5.02 6.13 10.80
C ARG A 97 3.71 6.81 10.42
N THR A 98 3.52 7.14 9.15
CA THR A 98 2.36 7.92 8.67
C THR A 98 1.38 7.07 7.87
N LEU A 99 1.86 6.00 7.22
CA LEU A 99 1.09 5.15 6.32
C LEU A 99 0.19 4.20 7.14
N LEU A 100 -1.11 4.50 7.10
CA LEU A 100 -2.13 3.71 7.78
C LEU A 100 -2.83 2.76 6.83
N GLU A 101 -2.93 3.08 5.54
CA GLU A 101 -3.70 2.27 4.59
C GLU A 101 -2.91 1.99 3.31
N LEU A 102 -2.86 0.72 2.91
CA LEU A 102 -2.26 0.24 1.67
C LEU A 102 -3.22 -0.72 0.96
N HIS A 103 -3.80 -0.27 -0.16
CA HIS A 103 -4.78 -1.06 -0.91
C HIS A 103 -4.13 -1.63 -2.17
N LEU A 104 -3.93 -2.94 -2.22
CA LEU A 104 -3.23 -3.67 -3.28
C LEU A 104 -4.14 -4.68 -4.00
N SER A 105 -5.46 -4.52 -3.89
CA SER A 105 -6.44 -5.41 -4.50
C SER A 105 -6.32 -5.50 -6.01
N HIS A 106 -6.70 -6.62 -6.62
CA HIS A 106 -6.71 -6.77 -8.09
C HIS A 106 -5.35 -6.45 -8.74
N ASN A 107 -4.30 -7.08 -8.22
CA ASN A 107 -2.95 -7.07 -8.79
C ASN A 107 -2.53 -8.52 -9.10
N ASN A 108 -1.24 -8.74 -9.33
CA ASN A 108 -0.68 -10.05 -9.63
C ASN A 108 0.36 -10.47 -8.57
N LEU A 109 0.19 -10.06 -7.31
CA LEU A 109 1.10 -10.42 -6.22
C LEU A 109 0.99 -11.91 -5.93
N CYS A 110 2.13 -12.58 -5.78
CA CYS A 110 2.18 -13.99 -5.38
C CYS A 110 2.36 -14.14 -3.87
N THR A 111 2.29 -15.38 -3.38
CA THR A 111 2.48 -15.73 -1.97
C THR A 111 3.79 -15.19 -1.39
N LEU A 112 4.90 -15.27 -2.13
CA LEU A 112 6.22 -14.78 -1.68
C LEU A 112 6.22 -13.26 -1.46
N GLU A 113 5.60 -12.53 -2.38
CA GLU A 113 5.57 -11.06 -2.31
C GLU A 113 4.63 -10.57 -1.21
N ALA A 114 3.51 -11.26 -1.01
CA ALA A 114 2.63 -11.00 0.12
C ALA A 114 3.31 -11.31 1.46
N GLU A 115 4.08 -12.41 1.53
CA GLU A 115 4.90 -12.73 2.71
C GLU A 115 5.92 -11.64 2.99
N ALA A 116 6.72 -11.25 2.00
CA ALA A 116 7.75 -10.22 2.13
C ALA A 116 7.14 -8.89 2.62
N LEU A 117 6.02 -8.47 2.05
CA LEU A 117 5.28 -7.27 2.48
C LEU A 117 4.84 -7.35 3.95
N LEU A 118 4.22 -8.46 4.34
CA LEU A 118 3.68 -8.64 5.68
C LEU A 118 4.79 -8.76 6.73
N LEU A 119 5.93 -9.37 6.38
CA LEU A 119 7.13 -9.39 7.20
C LEU A 119 7.69 -7.98 7.37
N HIS A 120 7.87 -7.24 6.27
CA HIS A 120 8.41 -5.89 6.29
C HIS A 120 7.55 -4.97 7.16
N ILE A 121 6.24 -4.90 6.89
CA ILE A 121 5.31 -4.05 7.65
C ILE A 121 5.16 -4.52 9.10
N GLY A 122 5.17 -5.84 9.31
CA GLY A 122 5.08 -6.43 10.65
C GLY A 122 6.30 -6.17 11.54
N GLN A 123 7.46 -5.85 10.95
CA GLN A 123 8.72 -5.53 11.62
C GLN A 123 8.93 -4.03 11.86
N LEU A 124 8.12 -3.15 11.23
CA LEU A 124 8.23 -1.71 11.44
C LEU A 124 8.13 -1.37 12.94
N PRO A 125 9.02 -0.48 13.45
CA PRO A 125 9.12 -0.21 14.87
C PRO A 125 7.79 0.28 15.44
N LEU A 126 7.33 -0.43 16.48
CA LEU A 126 6.24 -0.02 17.34
C LEU A 126 6.83 1.08 18.24
N ASP A 127 6.72 2.36 17.90
CA ASP A 127 7.35 3.40 18.72
C ASP A 127 6.77 3.35 20.15
N SER A 128 7.59 2.86 21.08
CA SER A 128 7.47 3.04 22.52
C SER A 128 8.64 3.91 22.96
N THR A 129 8.48 5.23 22.98
CA THR A 129 9.31 6.12 23.82
C THR A 129 8.74 7.54 23.95
N ASP A 130 7.96 8.05 23.01
CA ASP A 130 7.26 9.33 23.20
C ASP A 130 5.85 9.12 23.75
N SER A 131 5.53 9.86 24.80
CA SER A 131 4.40 9.76 25.75
C SER A 131 2.96 9.73 25.20
N THR A 132 2.76 9.48 23.92
CA THR A 132 1.46 9.15 23.34
C THR A 132 1.59 7.86 22.54
N PRO A 133 0.95 6.74 22.96
CA PRO A 133 0.86 5.57 22.11
C PRO A 133 0.21 6.01 20.80
N SER A 134 0.99 6.01 19.74
CA SER A 134 0.48 6.11 18.38
C SER A 134 -0.36 4.86 18.17
N ASN A 135 -1.65 4.92 18.49
CA ASN A 135 -2.62 3.85 18.22
C ASN A 135 -2.85 3.75 16.70
N THR A 136 -1.79 3.48 15.95
CA THR A 136 -1.83 3.39 14.50
C THR A 136 -1.93 1.92 14.13
N CYS A 137 -3.12 1.55 13.65
CA CYS A 137 -3.29 0.29 12.96
C CYS A 137 -2.94 0.52 11.49
N SER A 138 -2.28 -0.45 10.88
CA SER A 138 -2.04 -0.46 9.45
C SER A 138 -3.03 -1.42 8.81
N TRP A 139 -3.71 -0.98 7.76
CA TRP A 139 -4.65 -1.76 6.98
C TRP A 139 -4.04 -2.05 5.62
N ILE A 140 -3.90 -3.33 5.31
CA ILE A 140 -3.52 -3.82 4.00
C ILE A 140 -4.69 -4.57 3.39
N ARG A 141 -5.02 -4.29 2.14
CA ARG A 141 -6.03 -5.02 1.37
C ARG A 141 -5.35 -5.79 0.24
N LEU A 142 -5.53 -7.11 0.21
CA LEU A 142 -4.80 -8.03 -0.69
C LEU A 142 -5.70 -8.93 -1.54
N GLU A 143 -7.01 -8.71 -1.58
CA GLU A 143 -7.94 -9.50 -2.41
C GLU A 143 -7.60 -9.45 -3.91
N PHE A 144 -8.03 -10.48 -4.65
CA PHE A 144 -7.86 -10.65 -6.08
C PHE A 144 -6.39 -10.51 -6.52
N ASN A 145 -5.48 -11.11 -5.75
CA ASN A 145 -4.10 -11.39 -6.12
C ASN A 145 -3.93 -12.90 -6.39
N CYS A 146 -2.69 -13.36 -6.54
CA CYS A 146 -2.34 -14.77 -6.77
C CYS A 146 -1.71 -15.39 -5.51
N ILE A 147 -2.36 -15.21 -4.35
CA ILE A 147 -1.82 -15.60 -3.04
C ILE A 147 -2.41 -16.93 -2.60
N ASP A 148 -1.56 -17.89 -2.27
CA ASP A 148 -1.94 -19.07 -1.49
C ASP A 148 -1.97 -18.70 -0.01
N VAL A 149 -3.17 -18.52 0.53
CA VAL A 149 -3.39 -18.04 1.90
C VAL A 149 -2.92 -19.04 2.95
N GLN A 150 -3.09 -20.34 2.69
CA GLN A 150 -2.67 -21.38 3.62
C GLN A 150 -1.14 -21.39 3.71
N LYS A 151 -0.48 -21.43 2.55
CA LYS A 151 0.98 -21.36 2.47
C LYS A 151 1.54 -20.08 3.08
N LEU A 152 0.88 -18.94 2.85
CA LEU A 152 1.27 -17.67 3.48
C LEU A 152 1.18 -17.75 5.01
N THR A 153 0.09 -18.29 5.53
CA THR A 153 -0.14 -18.42 6.98
C THR A 153 0.90 -19.34 7.64
N ASP A 154 1.28 -20.43 6.96
CA ASP A 154 2.27 -21.39 7.45
C ASP A 154 3.70 -20.81 7.45
N ARG A 155 4.00 -19.90 6.52
CA ARG A 155 5.33 -19.26 6.38
C ARG A 155 5.54 -18.08 7.32
N LEU A 156 4.48 -17.37 7.68
CA LEU A 156 4.58 -16.20 8.54
C LEU A 156 4.93 -16.57 10.00
N PRO A 157 5.91 -15.89 10.63
CA PRO A 157 6.21 -16.06 12.05
C PRO A 157 4.96 -15.86 12.91
N ARG A 158 4.79 -16.67 13.96
CA ARG A 158 3.63 -16.58 14.87
C ARG A 158 3.43 -15.18 15.46
N SER A 159 4.51 -14.43 15.69
CA SER A 159 4.46 -13.05 16.18
C SER A 159 3.76 -12.10 15.21
N ILE A 160 3.99 -12.27 13.90
CA ILE A 160 3.36 -11.51 12.83
C ILE A 160 1.95 -12.04 12.56
N ASN A 161 1.78 -13.36 12.49
CA ASN A 161 0.48 -14.00 12.28
C ASN A 161 -0.55 -13.58 13.35
N ARG A 162 -0.14 -13.48 14.63
CA ARG A 162 -1.01 -12.94 15.70
C ARG A 162 -1.41 -11.47 15.53
N ARG A 163 -0.61 -10.70 14.80
CA ARG A 163 -0.89 -9.28 14.50
C ARG A 163 -1.77 -9.14 13.27
N ILE A 164 -1.78 -10.14 12.39
CA ILE A 164 -2.59 -10.17 11.17
C ILE A 164 -4.00 -10.65 11.51
N GLN A 165 -4.96 -9.75 11.42
CA GLN A 165 -6.36 -10.14 11.48
C GLN A 165 -6.85 -10.44 10.06
N LEU A 166 -7.02 -11.73 9.76
CA LEU A 166 -7.67 -12.24 8.55
C LEU A 166 -9.18 -12.09 8.72
N GLU A 167 -9.73 -10.92 8.41
CA GLU A 167 -11.17 -10.69 8.49
C GLU A 167 -11.83 -10.74 7.11
N ASP A 168 -13.00 -11.38 7.07
CA ASP A 168 -13.88 -11.40 5.90
C ASP A 168 -14.82 -10.20 5.84
N ASN A 169 -15.17 -9.54 6.97
CA ASN A 169 -16.00 -8.33 7.02
C ASN A 169 -16.06 -7.77 8.46
N GLY A 170 -15.41 -6.64 8.79
CA GLY A 170 -15.58 -6.08 10.14
C GLY A 170 -14.87 -4.77 10.47
N CYS A 171 -13.55 -4.80 10.65
CA CYS A 171 -12.75 -3.67 11.10
C CYS A 171 -12.40 -2.78 9.90
N THR A 172 -12.97 -1.58 9.82
CA THR A 172 -12.50 -0.49 8.95
C THR A 172 -11.65 0.48 9.74
N PRO A 173 -10.83 1.33 9.10
CA PRO A 173 -10.17 2.44 9.79
C PRO A 173 -11.13 3.28 10.64
N THR A 174 -12.41 3.36 10.26
CA THR A 174 -13.43 4.11 11.01
C THR A 174 -14.16 3.31 12.09
N ARG A 175 -14.03 1.98 12.12
CA ARG A 175 -14.77 1.08 13.02
C ARG A 175 -13.88 0.09 13.78
N CYS A 176 -12.56 0.25 13.68
CA CYS A 176 -11.66 -0.71 14.30
C CYS A 176 -11.59 -0.53 15.81
N ARG A 177 -11.90 -1.60 16.55
CA ARG A 177 -11.81 -1.59 18.02
C ARG A 177 -10.37 -1.40 18.52
N CYS A 178 -9.37 -1.59 17.65
CA CYS A 178 -7.96 -1.35 17.93
C CYS A 178 -7.61 0.14 18.04
N LEU A 179 -8.41 1.04 17.46
CA LEU A 179 -8.27 2.48 17.69
C LEU A 179 -8.78 2.92 19.07
N ASN A 180 -9.71 2.14 19.65
CA ASN A 180 -10.40 2.46 20.91
C ASN A 180 -9.82 1.76 22.14
N ARG A 181 -8.78 0.93 21.98
CA ARG A 181 -8.13 0.20 23.09
C ARG A 181 -6.62 0.36 22.97
N GLN A 182 -5.92 0.43 24.11
CA GLN A 182 -4.46 0.43 24.25
C GLN A 182 -3.84 -0.91 23.79
N HIS A 183 -4.18 -1.37 22.59
CA HIS A 183 -3.62 -2.55 22.00
C HIS A 183 -2.57 -2.11 20.98
N ASN A 184 -1.33 -2.51 21.27
CA ASN A 184 -0.16 -2.36 20.41
C ASN A 184 -0.52 -2.65 18.93
N HIS A 185 0.02 -1.83 18.04
CA HIS A 185 -0.25 -1.77 16.60
C HIS A 185 -0.67 -3.13 16.01
N ARG A 186 -1.85 -3.14 15.39
CA ARG A 186 -2.36 -4.31 14.66
C ARG A 186 -2.25 -4.08 13.17
N LEU A 187 -1.81 -5.13 12.48
CA LEU A 187 -1.78 -5.20 11.03
C LEU A 187 -3.06 -5.89 10.59
N HIS A 188 -3.96 -5.17 9.93
CA HIS A 188 -5.18 -5.78 9.42
C HIS A 188 -4.96 -6.16 7.96
N SER A 189 -4.98 -7.46 7.64
CA SER A 189 -4.97 -7.93 6.26
C SER A 189 -6.38 -8.35 5.87
N LYS A 190 -7.01 -7.58 5.00
CA LYS A 190 -8.42 -7.76 4.65
C LYS A 190 -8.62 -8.61 3.41
N PHE A 191 -9.72 -9.38 3.43
CA PHE A 191 -10.21 -10.14 2.28
C PHE A 191 -9.15 -11.05 1.66
N LEU A 192 -8.22 -11.54 2.48
CA LEU A 192 -7.12 -12.37 2.02
C LEU A 192 -7.62 -13.69 1.44
N LEU A 193 -8.81 -14.16 1.81
CA LEU A 193 -9.43 -15.38 1.28
C LEU A 193 -9.99 -15.23 -0.15
N MET A 194 -10.17 -13.99 -0.63
CA MET A 194 -10.64 -13.73 -1.99
C MET A 194 -9.44 -13.58 -2.91
N GLN A 195 -8.92 -14.67 -3.47
CA GLN A 195 -7.77 -14.64 -4.38
C GLN A 195 -8.16 -15.17 -5.77
N HIS A 196 -7.44 -14.75 -6.80
CA HIS A 196 -7.46 -15.48 -8.06
C HIS A 196 -6.95 -16.91 -7.81
N ASN A 197 -7.32 -17.85 -8.70
CA ASN A 197 -6.70 -19.16 -8.69
C ASN A 197 -5.19 -18.97 -8.67
N ALA A 198 -4.52 -19.51 -7.64
CA ALA A 198 -3.09 -19.39 -7.49
C ALA A 198 -2.44 -19.81 -8.81
N MET A 199 -1.66 -18.92 -9.42
CA MET A 199 -0.98 -19.26 -10.66
C MET A 199 -0.07 -20.46 -10.37
N PRO A 200 -0.18 -21.58 -11.12
CA PRO A 200 0.70 -22.71 -10.94
C PRO A 200 2.14 -22.23 -11.14
N ASN A 201 2.90 -22.27 -10.04
CA ASN A 201 4.35 -22.12 -9.94
C ASN A 201 4.95 -20.84 -10.57
N ALA A 202 4.72 -19.69 -9.96
CA ALA A 202 5.71 -18.59 -10.02
C ALA A 202 6.95 -18.89 -9.16
N GLU A 203 6.82 -19.77 -8.15
CA GLU A 203 7.90 -20.12 -7.22
C GLU A 203 9.00 -21.00 -7.86
N ASP A 204 8.73 -21.68 -8.98
CA ASP A 204 9.73 -22.50 -9.69
C ASP A 204 10.78 -21.67 -10.46
N ARG A 205 10.59 -20.35 -10.57
CA ARG A 205 11.47 -19.48 -11.37
C ARG A 205 12.61 -18.82 -10.60
N HIS A 206 12.59 -18.86 -9.27
CA HIS A 206 13.65 -18.27 -8.43
C HIS A 206 14.51 -19.31 -7.70
N GLY A 207 14.36 -20.60 -8.03
CA GLY A 207 15.12 -21.72 -7.48
C GLY A 207 16.14 -22.36 -8.43
N ARG A 208 16.68 -21.62 -9.41
CA ARG A 208 17.82 -22.08 -10.23
C ARG A 208 18.92 -21.04 -10.26
#